data_AF-A0A813FVP7-F1
#
_entry.id   AF-A0A813FVP7-F1
#
_cell.length_a   1.000
_cell.length_b   1.000
_cell.length_c   1.000
_cell.angle_alpha   90.00
_cell.angle_beta   90.00
_cell.angle_gamma   90.00
#
_symmetry.space_group_name_H-M   'P 1'
#
loop_
_entity.id
_entity.type
_entity.pdbx_description
1 polymer ?
#
loop_
_entity_poly.entity_id
_entity_poly.type
_entity_poly.pdbx_seq_one_letter_code
_entity_poly.pdbx_strand_id
1 'polypeptide(L)'
;MNGADLRRRRLDGVVSLKAAENAEDAATGETSEVADLVKVPVKESVTPASSRTAAADEEIVVFFGLSAKWWSLITLTLQTSTGILLLKWSKIGGGARPYISSTAVICTEVTKAVTCFCLVAHELGSFAGAMQSVFEHFTSNPRELAKALVPSLLYTVQNNLQFYSIEKLSPAIQQVLYQMKIITTALLTCLLLGRKLTATKWSSLFMLAVGVALVQWPRNQADPLGSIGGDQFKGFVAVFISCFTSGFAAVWIQMMLQASNASLWMRNVQMGVFGSIMGVFLAFAKDGDEIVNNGFFQGFSVITWGVVLMNALGGLLCAVMLKYAGAILGCFGTALSIIITCTASYILFQDFAPDAQFLMGACLAICASLLYGLGLPTQVLQAFGGKLPPNVVGI
;
A
#
# COMPACT_ATOMS: atom_id res chain seq x y z
N MET A 1 -63.42 -15.60 -0.08
CA MET A 1 -62.63 -14.97 0.99
C MET A 1 -62.09 -13.65 0.47
N ASN A 2 -62.42 -12.52 1.11
CA ASN A 2 -62.13 -11.19 0.56
C ASN A 2 -60.89 -10.58 1.24
N GLY A 3 -60.14 -9.74 0.51
CA GLY A 3 -58.85 -9.19 0.95
C GLY A 3 -58.88 -8.27 2.18
N ALA A 4 -60.05 -7.99 2.75
CA ALA A 4 -60.22 -7.20 3.97
C ALA A 4 -59.85 -8.00 5.25
N ASP A 5 -60.17 -9.29 5.32
CA ASP A 5 -59.93 -10.12 6.52
C ASP A 5 -58.44 -10.37 6.80
N LEU A 6 -57.63 -10.40 5.73
CA LEU A 6 -56.17 -10.57 5.82
C LEU A 6 -55.44 -9.32 6.36
N ARG A 7 -56.07 -8.14 6.34
CA ARG A 7 -55.48 -6.92 6.93
C ARG A 7 -55.78 -6.77 8.42
N ARG A 8 -56.96 -7.17 8.91
CA ARG A 8 -57.28 -7.11 10.36
C ARG A 8 -56.34 -7.99 11.18
N ARG A 9 -56.19 -9.28 10.81
CA ARG A 9 -55.30 -10.22 11.52
C ARG A 9 -53.82 -9.80 11.56
N ARG A 10 -53.37 -8.92 10.66
CA ARG A 10 -51.98 -8.41 10.64
C ARG A 10 -51.79 -7.17 11.51
N LEU A 11 -52.86 -6.48 11.91
CA LEU A 11 -52.82 -5.38 12.88
C LEU A 11 -52.92 -5.90 14.31
N ASP A 12 -53.80 -6.87 14.57
CA ASP A 12 -53.99 -7.46 15.91
C ASP A 12 -52.69 -8.09 16.46
N GLY A 13 -51.89 -8.73 15.59
CA GLY A 13 -50.60 -9.32 15.96
C GLY A 13 -49.49 -8.31 16.32
N VAL A 14 -49.58 -7.06 15.85
CA VAL A 14 -48.59 -6.01 16.13
C VAL A 14 -48.91 -5.27 17.43
N VAL A 15 -50.19 -5.20 17.81
CA VAL A 15 -50.63 -4.62 19.10
C VAL A 15 -50.26 -5.54 20.28
N SER A 16 -50.32 -6.86 20.09
CA SER A 16 -50.02 -7.82 21.18
C SER A 16 -48.53 -7.90 21.56
N LEU A 17 -47.61 -7.63 20.63
CA LEU A 17 -46.15 -7.64 20.91
C LEU A 17 -45.69 -6.40 21.71
N LYS A 18 -46.28 -5.22 21.46
CA LYS A 18 -45.98 -4.00 22.24
C LYS A 18 -46.62 -3.95 23.64
N ALA A 19 -47.47 -4.92 23.97
CA ALA A 19 -48.03 -5.08 25.31
C ALA A 19 -47.20 -6.02 26.21
N ALA A 20 -46.35 -6.88 25.64
CA ALA A 20 -45.46 -7.77 26.39
C ALA A 20 -44.15 -7.08 26.81
N GLU A 21 -43.67 -6.14 26.00
CA GLU A 21 -42.39 -5.42 26.22
C GLU A 21 -42.48 -4.28 27.27
N ASN A 22 -43.69 -3.94 27.72
CA ASN A 22 -43.94 -2.88 28.72
C ASN A 22 -44.41 -3.42 30.10
N ALA A 23 -44.22 -4.71 30.36
CA ALA A 23 -44.65 -5.37 31.60
C ALA A 23 -43.50 -5.88 32.49
N GLU A 24 -42.24 -5.75 32.04
CA GLU A 24 -41.05 -6.25 32.76
C GLU A 24 -40.28 -5.15 33.51
N ASP A 25 -40.56 -3.86 33.25
CA ASP A 25 -39.86 -2.69 33.83
C ASP A 25 -40.51 -2.14 35.13
N ALA A 26 -41.36 -2.92 35.81
CA ALA A 26 -42.19 -2.42 36.92
C ALA A 26 -42.30 -3.36 38.14
N ALA A 27 -41.18 -3.93 38.61
CA ALA A 27 -41.13 -4.60 39.92
C ALA A 27 -39.77 -4.51 40.63
N THR A 28 -39.70 -3.61 41.62
CA THR A 28 -38.90 -3.71 42.87
C THR A 28 -37.41 -4.08 42.81
N GLY A 29 -36.54 -3.17 43.24
CA GLY A 29 -35.19 -3.50 43.71
C GLY A 29 -35.05 -3.36 45.22
N GLU A 30 -34.12 -4.10 45.84
CA GLU A 30 -33.29 -3.66 46.98
C GLU A 30 -32.23 -4.72 47.39
N THR A 31 -31.12 -4.23 47.98
CA THR A 31 -30.16 -4.91 48.89
C THR A 31 -29.26 -6.10 48.45
N SER A 32 -27.95 -5.82 48.48
CA SER A 32 -26.81 -6.49 49.16
C SER A 32 -26.47 -8.00 49.04
N GLU A 33 -25.14 -8.23 49.01
CA GLU A 33 -24.35 -9.41 49.47
C GLU A 33 -24.61 -10.79 48.83
N VAL A 34 -23.68 -11.36 48.05
CA VAL A 34 -22.36 -11.97 48.40
C VAL A 34 -22.48 -13.46 48.78
N ALA A 35 -21.76 -14.26 47.97
CA ALA A 35 -21.26 -15.61 48.21
C ALA A 35 -22.19 -16.85 48.07
N ASP A 36 -21.49 -17.90 47.62
CA ASP A 36 -21.70 -19.34 47.85
C ASP A 36 -22.66 -20.22 47.02
N LEU A 37 -22.01 -20.85 46.04
CA LEU A 37 -21.80 -22.32 45.94
C LEU A 37 -22.97 -23.24 45.52
N VAL A 38 -22.78 -23.78 44.31
CA VAL A 38 -22.87 -25.22 43.96
C VAL A 38 -24.24 -25.90 44.07
N LYS A 39 -24.79 -26.25 42.90
CA LYS A 39 -25.18 -27.63 42.60
C LYS A 39 -25.15 -27.94 41.09
N VAL A 40 -24.49 -29.04 40.76
CA VAL A 40 -24.39 -29.63 39.41
C VAL A 40 -24.76 -31.11 39.52
N PRO A 41 -25.46 -31.67 38.52
CA PRO A 41 -25.07 -32.95 37.93
C PRO A 41 -24.90 -32.79 36.40
N VAL A 42 -23.77 -33.12 35.76
CA VAL A 42 -23.18 -34.47 35.53
C VAL A 42 -24.13 -35.34 34.68
N LYS A 43 -23.79 -35.88 33.50
CA LYS A 43 -22.58 -35.84 32.65
C LYS A 43 -22.97 -36.32 31.23
N GLU A 44 -22.28 -35.87 30.18
CA GLU A 44 -21.97 -36.72 29.02
C GLU A 44 -20.68 -36.25 28.33
N SER A 45 -20.01 -37.15 27.59
CA SER A 45 -18.59 -37.01 27.15
C SER A 45 -18.23 -38.09 26.12
N VAL A 46 -17.19 -38.02 25.27
CA VAL A 46 -15.88 -37.33 25.35
C VAL A 46 -15.44 -36.86 23.95
N THR A 47 -14.78 -35.69 23.79
CA THR A 47 -13.57 -35.49 22.92
C THR A 47 -13.04 -34.05 22.95
N PRO A 48 -11.71 -33.81 23.07
CA PRO A 48 -11.12 -32.48 22.94
C PRO A 48 -10.79 -32.16 21.47
N ALA A 49 -11.61 -31.33 20.83
CA ALA A 49 -11.31 -30.83 19.48
C ALA A 49 -10.13 -29.86 19.51
N SER A 50 -9.04 -30.26 18.84
CA SER A 50 -7.78 -29.52 18.74
C SER A 50 -7.92 -28.18 18.02
N SER A 51 -7.08 -27.22 18.43
CA SER A 51 -6.56 -26.13 17.60
C SER A 51 -7.47 -25.56 16.50
N ARG A 52 -8.37 -24.64 16.86
CA ARG A 52 -8.89 -23.66 15.91
C ARG A 52 -7.78 -22.66 15.56
N THR A 53 -6.88 -23.06 14.65
CA THR A 53 -6.17 -22.10 13.79
C THR A 53 -7.23 -21.36 12.99
N ALA A 54 -7.57 -20.16 13.42
CA ALA A 54 -8.37 -19.22 12.63
C ALA A 54 -7.50 -18.67 11.49
N ALA A 55 -7.25 -19.52 10.49
CA ALA A 55 -7.08 -19.03 9.13
C ALA A 55 -8.44 -18.44 8.76
N ALA A 56 -8.53 -17.12 8.66
CA ALA A 56 -9.66 -16.51 7.99
C ALA A 56 -9.58 -16.93 6.52
N ASP A 57 -10.67 -17.50 6.00
CA ASP A 57 -10.80 -17.78 4.58
C ASP A 57 -10.84 -16.43 3.83
N GLU A 58 -9.67 -15.94 3.43
CA GLU A 58 -9.57 -14.93 2.37
C GLU A 58 -10.20 -15.56 1.13
N GLU A 59 -11.35 -15.04 0.67
CA GLU A 59 -11.88 -15.36 -0.66
C GLU A 59 -10.79 -15.07 -1.69
N ILE A 60 -10.16 -16.14 -2.19
CA ILE A 60 -9.10 -16.03 -3.18
C ILE A 60 -9.77 -15.64 -4.48
N VAL A 61 -9.87 -14.34 -4.75
CA VAL A 61 -10.37 -13.84 -6.03
C VAL A 61 -9.39 -14.30 -7.12
N VAL A 62 -9.81 -15.29 -7.91
CA VAL A 62 -9.01 -15.86 -9.01
C VAL A 62 -9.48 -15.27 -10.35
N PHE A 63 -8.55 -14.65 -11.07
CA PHE A 63 -8.74 -14.22 -12.46
C PHE A 63 -7.83 -15.08 -13.36
N PHE A 64 -8.41 -15.73 -14.37
CA PHE A 64 -7.66 -16.59 -15.31
C PHE A 64 -6.72 -17.62 -14.63
N GLY A 65 -7.19 -18.26 -13.55
CA GLY A 65 -6.41 -19.27 -12.80
C GLY A 65 -5.33 -18.72 -11.86
N LEU A 66 -5.07 -17.40 -11.86
CA LEU A 66 -4.14 -16.73 -10.95
C LEU A 66 -4.90 -15.88 -9.92
N SER A 67 -4.45 -15.87 -8.66
CA SER A 67 -5.05 -15.02 -7.64
C SER A 67 -4.78 -13.52 -7.90
N ALA A 68 -5.72 -12.66 -7.49
CA ALA A 68 -5.64 -11.21 -7.64
C ALA A 68 -4.35 -10.61 -7.05
N LYS A 69 -3.80 -11.24 -6.00
CA LYS A 69 -2.46 -10.99 -5.46
C LYS A 69 -1.37 -11.03 -6.53
N TRP A 70 -1.26 -12.10 -7.31
CA TRP A 70 -0.22 -12.24 -8.33
C TRP A 70 -0.45 -11.29 -9.51
N TRP A 71 -1.70 -11.14 -9.96
CA TRP A 71 -2.07 -10.16 -10.98
C TRP A 71 -1.67 -8.73 -10.59
N SER A 72 -1.99 -8.30 -9.35
CA SER A 72 -1.64 -6.97 -8.86
C SER A 72 -0.14 -6.72 -8.79
N LEU A 73 0.65 -7.74 -8.43
CA LEU A 73 2.12 -7.65 -8.39
C LEU A 73 2.72 -7.59 -9.79
N ILE A 74 2.30 -8.46 -10.72
CA ILE A 74 2.82 -8.49 -12.10
C ILE A 74 2.49 -7.18 -12.81
N THR A 75 1.23 -6.74 -12.76
CA THR A 75 0.79 -5.50 -13.42
C THR A 75 1.46 -4.26 -12.84
N LEU A 76 1.58 -4.13 -11.51
CA LEU A 76 2.30 -3.02 -10.89
C LEU A 76 3.80 -3.03 -11.24
N THR A 77 4.44 -4.20 -11.25
CA THR A 77 5.87 -4.34 -11.57
C THR A 77 6.17 -3.89 -13.01
N LEU A 78 5.35 -4.34 -13.96
CA LEU A 78 5.45 -3.96 -15.38
C LEU A 78 5.11 -2.48 -15.58
N GLN A 79 4.02 -2.00 -14.98
CA GLN A 79 3.63 -0.58 -15.06
C GLN A 79 4.74 0.31 -14.50
N THR A 80 5.33 -0.03 -13.36
CA THR A 80 6.34 0.80 -12.70
C THR A 80 7.59 0.91 -13.58
N SER A 81 8.01 -0.19 -14.21
CA SER A 81 9.15 -0.21 -15.12
C SER A 81 8.87 0.64 -16.36
N THR A 82 7.75 0.39 -17.04
CA THR A 82 7.38 1.15 -18.24
C THR A 82 7.14 2.63 -17.93
N GLY A 83 6.59 2.96 -16.75
CA GLY A 83 6.42 4.34 -16.29
C GLY A 83 7.74 5.08 -16.09
N ILE A 84 8.75 4.44 -15.49
CA ILE A 84 10.08 5.03 -15.32
C ILE A 84 10.77 5.24 -16.69
N LEU A 85 10.69 4.26 -17.59
CA LEU A 85 11.26 4.36 -18.94
C LEU A 85 10.55 5.45 -19.77
N LEU A 86 9.23 5.56 -19.67
CA LEU A 86 8.44 6.60 -20.34
C LEU A 86 8.73 8.01 -19.77
N LEU A 87 8.85 8.14 -18.45
CA LEU A 87 9.28 9.37 -17.78
C LEU A 87 10.68 9.79 -18.26
N LYS A 88 11.62 8.85 -18.33
CA LYS A 88 12.97 9.10 -18.84
C LYS A 88 12.94 9.56 -20.31
N TRP A 89 12.21 8.86 -21.17
CA TRP A 89 12.05 9.22 -22.58
C TRP A 89 11.44 10.63 -22.76
N SER A 90 10.44 10.99 -21.95
CA SER A 90 9.82 12.33 -21.95
C SER A 90 10.78 13.46 -21.62
N LYS A 91 11.88 13.18 -20.89
CA LYS A 91 12.92 14.15 -20.55
C LYS A 91 14.06 14.21 -21.57
N ILE A 92 14.33 13.11 -22.27
CA ILE A 92 15.34 13.07 -23.35
C ILE A 92 14.81 13.79 -24.61
N GLY A 93 13.54 13.57 -24.97
CA GLY A 93 12.92 14.15 -26.17
C GLY A 93 12.25 15.52 -25.97
N GLY A 94 12.58 16.24 -24.90
CA GLY A 94 11.94 17.52 -24.57
C GLY A 94 12.19 18.60 -25.63
N GLY A 95 11.12 19.30 -26.03
CA GLY A 95 11.25 20.50 -26.87
C GLY A 95 11.94 21.66 -26.14
N ALA A 96 12.01 22.83 -26.79
CA ALA A 96 12.77 24.00 -26.31
C ALA A 96 12.42 24.52 -24.89
N ARG A 97 11.33 24.03 -24.28
CA ARG A 97 10.96 24.30 -22.90
C ARG A 97 10.46 23.01 -22.21
N PRO A 98 11.06 22.57 -21.09
CA PRO A 98 10.61 21.40 -20.36
C PRO A 98 9.27 21.63 -19.65
N TYR A 99 8.58 20.55 -19.31
CA TYR A 99 7.36 20.63 -18.49
C TYR A 99 7.69 20.70 -16.99
N ILE A 100 6.87 21.41 -16.23
CA ILE A 100 7.02 21.50 -14.77
C ILE A 100 6.60 20.16 -14.15
N SER A 101 7.47 19.56 -13.34
CA SER A 101 7.19 18.25 -12.75
C SER A 101 6.06 18.29 -11.71
N SER A 102 5.86 19.41 -11.00
CA SER A 102 4.78 19.57 -10.02
C SER A 102 3.40 19.68 -10.67
N THR A 103 3.26 20.39 -11.80
CA THR A 103 1.98 20.46 -12.53
C THR A 103 1.60 19.10 -13.14
N ALA A 104 2.58 18.32 -13.63
CA ALA A 104 2.35 16.94 -14.04
C ALA A 104 1.91 16.02 -12.88
N VAL A 105 2.41 16.23 -11.65
CA VAL A 105 1.92 15.52 -10.45
C VAL A 105 0.47 15.89 -10.13
N ILE A 106 0.08 17.16 -10.20
CA ILE A 106 -1.32 17.57 -10.01
C ILE A 106 -2.23 16.89 -11.05
N CYS A 107 -1.85 16.92 -12.33
CA CYS A 107 -2.59 16.23 -13.38
C CYS A 107 -2.71 14.72 -13.10
N THR A 108 -1.70 14.11 -12.48
CA THR A 108 -1.72 12.69 -12.07
C THR A 108 -2.74 12.43 -10.95
N GLU A 109 -2.79 13.28 -9.91
CA GLU A 109 -3.76 13.17 -8.83
C GLU A 109 -5.20 13.38 -9.32
N VAL A 110 -5.43 14.41 -10.14
CA VAL A 110 -6.74 14.68 -10.76
C VAL A 110 -7.17 13.51 -11.64
N THR A 111 -6.27 12.96 -12.48
CA THR A 111 -6.56 11.79 -13.32
C THR A 111 -7.00 10.60 -12.47
N LYS A 112 -6.28 10.28 -11.38
CA LYS A 112 -6.66 9.20 -10.45
C LYS A 112 -8.02 9.45 -9.81
N ALA A 113 -8.27 10.67 -9.32
CA ALA A 113 -9.53 11.02 -8.68
C ALA A 113 -10.72 10.85 -9.64
N VAL A 114 -10.61 11.32 -10.88
CA VAL A 114 -11.62 11.14 -11.93
C VAL A 114 -11.79 9.66 -12.29
N THR A 115 -10.71 8.90 -12.50
CA THR A 115 -10.80 7.47 -12.79
C THR A 115 -11.49 6.70 -11.67
N CYS A 116 -11.14 6.96 -10.40
CA CYS A 116 -11.82 6.33 -9.26
C CYS A 116 -13.28 6.75 -9.14
N PHE A 117 -13.62 8.01 -9.41
CA PHE A 117 -15.00 8.46 -9.44
C PHE A 117 -15.82 7.71 -10.51
N CYS A 118 -15.27 7.54 -11.72
CA CYS A 118 -15.91 6.74 -12.77
C CYS A 118 -16.10 5.27 -12.37
N LEU A 119 -15.14 4.69 -11.64
CA LEU A 119 -15.27 3.32 -11.11
C LEU A 119 -16.33 3.21 -9.99
N VAL A 120 -16.46 4.21 -9.12
CA VAL A 120 -17.58 4.30 -8.14
C VAL A 120 -18.92 4.43 -8.87
N ALA A 121 -19.02 5.26 -9.92
CA ALA A 121 -20.22 5.40 -10.74
C ALA A 121 -20.61 4.10 -11.46
N HIS A 122 -19.62 3.31 -11.88
CA HIS A 122 -19.83 1.97 -12.43
C HIS A 122 -20.29 0.96 -11.36
N GLU A 123 -19.67 0.94 -10.18
CA GLU A 123 -20.08 0.06 -9.06
C GLU A 123 -21.50 0.35 -8.56
N LEU A 124 -21.93 1.61 -8.56
CA LEU A 124 -23.27 2.03 -8.15
C LEU A 124 -24.30 2.07 -9.29
N GLY A 125 -23.89 1.81 -10.54
CA GLY A 125 -24.74 1.90 -11.73
C GLY A 125 -25.35 3.28 -12.01
N SER A 126 -24.87 4.35 -11.35
CA SER A 126 -25.44 5.70 -11.41
C SER A 126 -24.41 6.77 -11.10
N PHE A 127 -24.25 7.72 -12.02
CA PHE A 127 -23.40 8.91 -11.83
C PHE A 127 -23.92 9.80 -10.70
N ALA A 128 -25.24 10.01 -10.63
CA ALA A 128 -25.86 10.79 -9.56
C ALA A 128 -25.72 10.10 -8.20
N GLY A 129 -25.88 8.78 -8.16
CA GLY A 129 -25.64 7.97 -6.97
C GLY A 129 -24.18 8.04 -6.49
N ALA A 130 -23.21 8.03 -7.41
CA ALA A 130 -21.81 8.23 -7.07
C ALA A 130 -21.50 9.63 -6.56
N MET A 131 -22.04 10.69 -7.18
CA MET A 131 -21.85 12.07 -6.69
C MET A 131 -22.42 12.24 -5.28
N GLN A 132 -23.64 11.74 -5.04
CA GLN A 132 -24.26 11.75 -3.71
C GLN A 132 -23.45 10.93 -2.70
N SER A 133 -23.07 9.70 -3.05
CA SER A 133 -22.29 8.82 -2.16
C SER A 133 -20.92 9.41 -1.82
N VAL A 134 -20.23 10.04 -2.78
CA VAL A 134 -18.98 10.78 -2.52
C VAL A 134 -19.24 11.93 -1.56
N PHE A 135 -20.26 12.77 -1.81
CA PHE A 135 -20.61 13.88 -0.93
C PHE A 135 -20.90 13.42 0.51
N GLU A 136 -21.71 12.38 0.68
CA GLU A 136 -22.00 11.75 1.98
C GLU A 136 -20.74 11.16 2.65
N HIS A 137 -19.83 10.54 1.90
CA HIS A 137 -18.57 10.04 2.45
C HIS A 137 -17.59 11.16 2.87
N PHE A 138 -17.70 12.35 2.28
CA PHE A 138 -16.94 13.53 2.69
C PHE A 138 -17.59 14.27 3.88
N THR A 139 -18.91 14.40 3.93
CA THR A 139 -19.61 15.18 4.97
C THR A 139 -19.96 14.36 6.21
N SER A 140 -20.47 13.14 6.05
CA SER A 140 -21.07 12.36 7.15
C SER A 140 -20.06 11.50 7.92
N ASN A 141 -18.86 11.28 7.37
CA ASN A 141 -17.85 10.36 7.95
C ASN A 141 -16.49 11.03 8.23
N PRO A 142 -16.42 12.09 9.06
CA PRO A 142 -15.18 12.84 9.32
C PRO A 142 -14.05 11.97 9.92
N ARG A 143 -14.38 10.91 10.67
CA ARG A 143 -13.39 9.95 11.20
C ARG A 143 -12.71 9.15 10.08
N GLU A 144 -13.44 8.77 9.04
CA GLU A 144 -12.91 8.04 7.90
C GLU A 144 -12.10 8.96 6.97
N LEU A 145 -12.54 10.21 6.84
CA LEU A 145 -11.80 11.28 6.18
C LEU A 145 -10.45 11.54 6.87
N ALA A 146 -10.45 11.64 8.21
CA ALA A 146 -9.23 11.80 9.00
C ALA A 146 -8.23 10.63 8.84
N LYS A 147 -8.72 9.39 8.73
CA LYS A 147 -7.87 8.22 8.42
C LYS A 147 -7.22 8.30 7.04
N ALA A 148 -7.92 8.86 6.04
CA ALA A 148 -7.40 9.04 4.69
C ALA A 148 -6.40 10.21 4.57
N LEU A 149 -6.49 11.22 5.46
CA LEU A 149 -5.53 12.33 5.52
C LEU A 149 -4.14 11.91 6.03
N VAL A 150 -4.06 10.91 6.93
CA VAL A 150 -2.79 10.48 7.55
C VAL A 150 -1.73 10.08 6.51
N PRO A 151 -2.01 9.19 5.53
CA PRO A 151 -1.03 8.87 4.48
C PRO A 151 -0.63 10.07 3.61
N SER A 152 -1.57 10.95 3.27
CA SER A 152 -1.30 12.13 2.42
C SER A 152 -0.34 13.11 3.09
N LEU A 153 -0.51 13.36 4.39
CA LEU A 153 0.42 14.17 5.18
C LEU A 153 1.79 13.48 5.31
N LEU A 154 1.82 12.17 5.58
CA LEU A 154 3.07 11.42 5.71
C LEU A 154 3.85 11.36 4.40
N TYR A 155 3.21 11.18 3.25
CA TYR A 155 3.89 11.25 1.96
C TYR A 155 4.40 12.67 1.64
N THR A 156 3.69 13.71 2.06
CA THR A 156 4.16 15.10 1.94
C THR A 156 5.42 15.33 2.78
N VAL A 157 5.45 14.88 4.03
CA VAL A 157 6.63 14.93 4.90
C VAL A 157 7.77 14.09 4.33
N GLN A 158 7.50 12.86 3.89
CA GLN A 158 8.48 11.97 3.27
C GLN A 158 9.19 12.66 2.09
N ASN A 159 8.43 13.26 1.17
CA ASN A 159 8.97 13.91 -0.04
C ASN A 159 9.90 15.07 0.33
N ASN A 160 9.51 15.93 1.28
CA ASN A 160 10.34 17.05 1.73
C ASN A 160 11.64 16.57 2.41
N LEU A 161 11.56 15.56 3.28
CA LEU A 161 12.74 14.94 3.89
C LEU A 161 13.67 14.29 2.84
N GLN A 162 13.10 13.75 1.77
CA GLN A 162 13.85 13.13 0.68
C GLN A 162 14.62 14.19 -0.14
N PHE A 163 14.00 15.34 -0.44
CA PHE A 163 14.70 16.49 -1.04
C PHE A 163 15.81 17.04 -0.14
N TYR A 164 15.50 17.34 1.13
CA TYR A 164 16.50 17.81 2.10
C TYR A 164 17.68 16.83 2.25
N SER A 165 17.42 15.52 2.13
CA SER A 165 18.49 14.52 2.12
C SER A 165 19.35 14.54 0.85
N ILE A 166 18.81 14.85 -0.34
CA ILE A 166 19.61 14.95 -1.58
C ILE A 166 20.64 16.09 -1.44
N GLU A 167 20.27 17.18 -0.76
CA GLU A 167 21.15 18.33 -0.51
C GLU A 167 22.27 18.07 0.52
N LYS A 168 22.19 16.97 1.28
CA LYS A 168 23.08 16.69 2.42
C LYS A 168 23.88 15.39 2.32
N LEU A 169 23.54 14.49 1.40
CA LEU A 169 24.21 13.21 1.20
C LEU A 169 24.70 13.06 -0.23
N SER A 170 25.77 12.29 -0.42
CA SER A 170 26.11 11.81 -1.76
C SER A 170 24.98 10.90 -2.27
N PRO A 171 24.65 10.94 -3.57
CA PRO A 171 23.64 10.04 -4.15
C PRO A 171 23.90 8.56 -3.85
N ALA A 172 25.16 8.11 -3.75
CA ALA A 172 25.47 6.72 -3.36
C ALA A 172 25.04 6.39 -1.93
N ILE A 173 25.40 7.23 -0.95
CA ILE A 173 24.99 7.02 0.45
C ILE A 173 23.46 7.06 0.54
N GLN A 174 22.82 8.06 -0.05
CA GLN A 174 21.37 8.20 0.00
C GLN A 174 20.64 7.00 -0.61
N GLN A 175 21.10 6.52 -1.78
CA GLN A 175 20.50 5.41 -2.49
C GLN A 175 20.53 4.09 -1.69
N VAL A 176 21.60 3.84 -0.92
CA VAL A 176 21.69 2.68 -0.04
C VAL A 176 20.87 2.86 1.23
N LEU A 177 20.96 4.01 1.89
CA LEU A 177 20.16 4.31 3.09
C LEU A 177 18.65 4.21 2.82
N TYR A 178 18.19 4.62 1.64
CA TYR A 178 16.76 4.55 1.29
C TYR A 178 16.23 3.11 1.24
N GLN A 179 17.10 2.09 1.09
CA GLN A 179 16.67 0.67 1.15
C GLN A 179 16.28 0.23 2.57
N MET A 180 16.60 1.00 3.61
CA MET A 180 16.04 0.80 4.95
C MET A 180 14.50 0.83 4.94
N LYS A 181 13.87 1.47 3.94
CA LYS A 181 12.42 1.41 3.70
C LYS A 181 11.86 -0.02 3.66
N ILE A 182 12.60 -0.99 3.13
CA ILE A 182 12.15 -2.40 3.07
C ILE A 182 12.00 -2.97 4.48
N ILE A 183 13.00 -2.71 5.33
CA ILE A 183 13.04 -3.20 6.71
C ILE A 183 12.03 -2.45 7.59
N THR A 184 11.92 -1.12 7.47
CA THR A 184 10.92 -0.34 8.22
C THR A 184 9.49 -0.71 7.83
N THR A 185 9.21 -0.95 6.54
CA THR A 185 7.90 -1.43 6.07
C THR A 185 7.54 -2.79 6.67
N ALA A 186 8.51 -3.71 6.75
CA ALA A 186 8.30 -5.02 7.38
C ALA A 186 8.09 -4.92 8.89
N LEU A 187 8.90 -4.14 9.60
CA LEU A 187 8.74 -3.86 11.04
C LEU A 187 7.36 -3.27 11.33
N LEU A 188 6.95 -2.25 10.57
CA LEU A 188 5.65 -1.60 10.72
C LEU A 188 4.49 -2.54 10.35
N THR A 189 4.66 -3.43 9.38
CA THR A 189 3.66 -4.48 9.09
C THR A 189 3.49 -5.43 10.28
N CYS A 190 4.58 -5.83 10.95
CA CYS A 190 4.51 -6.65 12.15
C CYS A 190 3.83 -5.92 13.32
N LEU A 191 4.16 -4.64 13.53
CA LEU A 191 3.64 -3.83 14.64
C LEU A 191 2.17 -3.42 14.45
N LEU A 192 1.79 -2.94 13.26
CA LEU A 192 0.46 -2.38 13.00
C LEU A 192 -0.59 -3.43 12.59
N LEU A 193 -0.20 -4.48 11.87
CA LEU A 193 -1.11 -5.56 11.45
C LEU A 193 -0.96 -6.84 12.28
N GLY A 194 -0.14 -6.82 13.34
CA GLY A 194 0.08 -7.97 14.24
C GLY A 194 0.73 -9.20 13.56
N ARG A 195 1.26 -9.06 12.34
CA ARG A 195 1.79 -10.18 11.56
C ARG A 195 3.10 -10.68 12.14
N LYS A 196 3.27 -11.99 12.26
CA LYS A 196 4.52 -12.63 12.72
C LYS A 196 5.35 -13.10 11.51
N LEU A 197 6.54 -12.52 11.32
CA LEU A 197 7.50 -12.96 10.30
C LEU A 197 8.50 -13.97 10.90
N THR A 198 8.76 -15.06 10.18
CA THR A 198 9.78 -16.05 10.54
C THR A 198 11.18 -15.51 10.28
N ALA A 199 12.22 -16.11 10.89
CA ALA A 199 13.61 -15.74 10.64
C ALA A 199 13.98 -15.78 9.14
N THR A 200 13.45 -16.74 8.39
CA THR A 200 13.60 -16.84 6.92
C THR A 200 12.98 -15.67 6.15
N LYS A 201 11.84 -15.16 6.63
CA LYS A 201 11.20 -13.98 6.04
C LYS A 201 11.95 -12.70 6.38
N TRP A 202 12.55 -12.60 7.57
CA TRP A 202 13.47 -11.52 7.90
C TRP A 202 14.75 -11.57 7.06
N SER A 203 15.42 -12.71 6.96
CA SER A 203 16.68 -12.83 6.20
C SER A 203 16.49 -12.52 4.72
N SER A 204 15.39 -12.97 4.10
CA SER A 204 15.04 -12.58 2.72
C SER A 204 14.78 -11.08 2.56
N LEU A 205 14.20 -10.39 3.54
CA LEU A 205 14.02 -8.93 3.48
C LEU A 205 15.34 -8.16 3.59
N PHE A 206 16.28 -8.59 4.45
CA PHE A 206 17.63 -8.03 4.49
C PHE A 206 18.40 -8.31 3.18
N MET A 207 18.31 -9.53 2.66
CA MET A 207 18.90 -9.94 1.39
C MET A 207 18.35 -9.12 0.21
N LEU A 208 17.04 -8.83 0.21
CA LEU A 208 16.39 -7.95 -0.77
C LEU A 208 16.97 -6.52 -0.69
N ALA A 209 17.05 -5.95 0.51
CA ALA A 209 17.58 -4.60 0.70
C ALA A 209 19.03 -4.46 0.23
N VAL A 210 19.88 -5.44 0.51
CA VAL A 210 21.27 -5.49 0.01
C VAL A 210 21.31 -5.66 -1.51
N GLY A 211 20.52 -6.59 -2.08
CA GLY A 211 20.45 -6.79 -3.53
C GLY A 211 20.03 -5.53 -4.29
N VAL A 212 18.99 -4.85 -3.80
CA VAL A 212 18.46 -3.60 -4.39
C VAL A 212 19.43 -2.43 -4.22
N ALA A 213 20.19 -2.38 -3.12
CA ALA A 213 21.27 -1.40 -2.92
C ALA A 213 22.42 -1.60 -3.94
N LEU A 214 22.84 -2.85 -4.17
CA LEU A 214 23.89 -3.20 -5.14
C LEU A 214 23.46 -2.95 -6.59
N VAL A 215 22.20 -3.24 -6.93
CA VAL A 215 21.62 -2.92 -8.24
C VAL A 215 21.68 -1.42 -8.52
N GLN A 216 21.28 -0.57 -7.57
CA GLN A 216 21.16 0.88 -7.77
C GLN A 216 22.40 1.71 -7.43
N TRP A 217 23.51 1.08 -7.03
CA TRP A 217 24.73 1.79 -6.66
C TRP A 217 25.26 2.71 -7.80
N PRO A 218 25.63 3.98 -7.55
CA PRO A 218 26.22 4.83 -8.58
C PRO A 218 27.61 4.34 -9.01
N ARG A 219 27.81 4.05 -10.30
CA ARG A 219 29.09 3.53 -10.84
C ARG A 219 30.17 4.60 -11.01
N ASN A 220 29.77 5.85 -11.27
CA ASN A 220 30.67 6.94 -11.67
C ASN A 220 30.90 8.00 -10.57
N GLN A 221 30.89 7.61 -9.28
CA GLN A 221 31.22 8.54 -8.19
C GLN A 221 32.66 8.35 -7.70
N ALA A 222 33.48 9.39 -7.90
CA ALA A 222 34.73 9.55 -7.18
C ALA A 222 34.43 9.87 -5.71
N ASP A 223 34.96 9.04 -4.82
CA ASP A 223 34.94 9.17 -3.35
C ASP A 223 33.54 9.27 -2.68
N PRO A 224 32.78 8.15 -2.61
CA PRO A 224 31.43 8.14 -2.05
C PRO A 224 31.38 8.31 -0.52
N LEU A 225 32.49 8.12 0.21
CA LEU A 225 32.60 8.22 1.67
C LEU A 225 33.56 9.35 2.10
N GLY A 226 33.33 10.57 1.59
CA GLY A 226 33.93 11.77 2.17
C GLY A 226 33.56 11.94 3.66
N SER A 227 34.44 12.60 4.43
CA SER A 227 34.34 12.77 5.89
C SER A 227 32.91 13.05 6.41
N ILE A 228 32.46 12.27 7.39
CA ILE A 228 31.12 12.36 7.98
C ILE A 228 31.03 13.60 8.89
N GLY A 229 30.83 14.76 8.26
CA GLY A 229 30.52 16.01 8.95
C GLY A 229 29.09 16.04 9.52
N GLY A 230 28.82 16.98 10.42
CA GLY A 230 27.51 17.12 11.06
C GLY A 230 26.33 17.35 10.10
N ASP A 231 26.60 17.86 8.89
CA ASP A 231 25.57 18.01 7.84
C ASP A 231 25.21 16.67 7.16
N GLN A 232 26.15 15.74 7.01
CA GLN A 232 25.82 14.39 6.53
C GLN A 232 24.95 13.63 7.56
N PHE A 233 25.19 13.83 8.86
CA PHE A 233 24.35 13.22 9.90
C PHE A 233 22.89 13.72 9.84
N LYS A 234 22.67 15.02 9.58
CA LYS A 234 21.32 15.56 9.33
C LYS A 234 20.66 14.89 8.11
N GLY A 235 21.44 14.68 7.05
CA GLY A 235 21.00 13.94 5.86
C GLY A 235 20.60 12.49 6.18
N PHE A 236 21.42 11.76 6.94
CA PHE A 236 21.11 10.39 7.39
C PHE A 236 19.81 10.33 8.18
N VAL A 237 19.63 11.23 9.17
CA VAL A 237 18.40 11.32 9.97
C VAL A 237 17.18 11.61 9.10
N ALA A 238 17.31 12.48 8.10
CA ALA A 238 16.24 12.77 7.15
C ALA A 238 15.86 11.55 6.29
N VAL A 239 16.82 10.77 5.78
CA VAL A 239 16.51 9.49 5.09
C VAL A 239 15.81 8.53 6.03
N PHE A 240 16.30 8.36 7.26
CA PHE A 240 15.73 7.41 8.20
C PHE A 240 14.25 7.72 8.51
N ILE A 241 13.93 8.99 8.79
CA ILE A 241 12.55 9.44 9.01
C ILE A 241 11.72 9.32 7.72
N SER A 242 12.29 9.60 6.54
CA SER A 242 11.65 9.39 5.24
C SER A 242 11.30 7.90 5.02
N CYS A 243 12.22 6.97 5.26
CA CYS A 243 11.96 5.53 5.19
C CYS A 243 10.88 5.07 6.18
N PHE A 244 10.87 5.61 7.41
CA PHE A 244 9.89 5.25 8.43
C PHE A 244 8.49 5.77 8.06
N THR A 245 8.36 7.04 7.71
CA THR A 245 7.09 7.66 7.26
C THR A 245 6.54 6.99 6.00
N SER A 246 7.41 6.63 5.04
CA SER A 246 7.02 5.90 3.83
C SER A 246 6.46 4.52 4.13
N GLY A 247 7.13 3.75 4.99
CA GLY A 247 6.67 2.44 5.44
C GLY A 247 5.37 2.54 6.23
N PHE A 248 5.24 3.54 7.11
CA PHE A 248 4.02 3.76 7.89
C PHE A 248 2.84 4.08 6.99
N ALA A 249 2.98 5.01 6.04
CA ALA A 249 1.93 5.39 5.11
C ALA A 249 1.46 4.19 4.26
N ALA A 250 2.40 3.37 3.74
CA ALA A 250 2.06 2.18 2.97
C ALA A 250 1.32 1.12 3.80
N VAL A 251 1.77 0.85 5.03
CA VAL A 251 1.14 -0.11 5.94
C VAL A 251 -0.20 0.40 6.47
N TRP A 252 -0.35 1.70 6.70
CA TRP A 252 -1.61 2.34 7.06
C TRP A 252 -2.64 2.26 5.93
N ILE A 253 -2.25 2.54 4.68
CA ILE A 253 -3.12 2.36 3.51
C ILE A 253 -3.52 0.89 3.38
N GLN A 254 -2.59 -0.05 3.51
CA GLN A 254 -2.92 -1.48 3.53
C GLN A 254 -3.97 -1.78 4.62
N MET A 255 -3.74 -1.36 5.85
CA MET A 255 -4.67 -1.57 6.97
C MET A 255 -6.05 -0.96 6.67
N MET A 256 -6.11 0.26 6.14
CA MET A 256 -7.36 0.94 5.78
C MET A 256 -8.11 0.22 4.65
N LEU A 257 -7.41 -0.26 3.62
CA LEU A 257 -7.99 -0.97 2.48
C LEU A 257 -8.40 -2.42 2.80
N GLN A 258 -7.75 -3.06 3.78
CA GLN A 258 -8.05 -4.43 4.22
C GLN A 258 -9.11 -4.48 5.34
N ALA A 259 -9.24 -3.43 6.16
CA ALA A 259 -10.17 -3.41 7.30
C ALA A 259 -11.61 -2.96 6.96
N SER A 260 -11.94 -2.66 5.70
CA SER A 260 -13.29 -2.19 5.34
C SER A 260 -13.82 -2.81 4.05
N ASN A 261 -15.11 -3.18 4.06
CA ASN A 261 -15.88 -3.56 2.88
C ASN A 261 -16.25 -2.36 1.98
N ALA A 262 -15.82 -1.14 2.32
CA ALA A 262 -16.04 0.04 1.50
C ALA A 262 -15.30 -0.09 0.16
N SER A 263 -15.86 0.53 -0.89
CA SER A 263 -15.23 0.57 -2.21
C SER A 263 -13.80 1.11 -2.13
N LEU A 264 -12.85 0.37 -2.71
CA LEU A 264 -11.45 0.78 -2.82
C LEU A 264 -11.35 2.11 -3.59
N TRP A 265 -12.22 2.29 -4.59
CA TRP A 265 -12.25 3.50 -5.41
C TRP A 265 -12.76 4.70 -4.62
N MET A 266 -13.76 4.54 -3.74
CA MET A 266 -14.21 5.63 -2.86
C MET A 266 -13.07 6.17 -1.97
N ARG A 267 -12.24 5.28 -1.42
CA ARG A 267 -11.05 5.67 -0.65
C ARG A 267 -10.00 6.37 -1.52
N ASN A 268 -9.79 5.91 -2.75
CA ASN A 268 -8.89 6.55 -3.70
C ASN A 268 -9.42 7.90 -4.22
N VAL A 269 -10.74 8.11 -4.33
CA VAL A 269 -11.33 9.44 -4.57
C VAL A 269 -10.98 10.38 -3.42
N GLN A 270 -11.20 9.97 -2.16
CA GLN A 270 -10.85 10.77 -0.99
C GLN A 270 -9.36 11.15 -0.97
N MET A 271 -8.47 10.18 -1.13
CA MET A 271 -7.02 10.42 -1.15
C MET A 271 -6.58 11.25 -2.37
N GLY A 272 -7.18 11.05 -3.55
CA GLY A 272 -6.87 11.78 -4.77
C GLY A 272 -7.32 13.25 -4.75
N VAL A 273 -8.47 13.55 -4.13
CA VAL A 273 -8.94 14.94 -3.92
C VAL A 273 -7.98 15.68 -2.98
N PHE A 274 -7.62 15.10 -1.82
CA PHE A 274 -6.64 15.71 -0.92
C PHE A 274 -5.25 15.81 -1.53
N GLY A 275 -4.81 14.78 -2.26
CA GLY A 275 -3.56 14.78 -3.02
C GLY A 275 -3.52 15.90 -4.07
N SER A 276 -4.64 16.15 -4.77
CA SER A 276 -4.76 17.25 -5.72
C SER A 276 -4.66 18.62 -5.04
N ILE A 277 -5.37 18.83 -3.92
CA ILE A 277 -5.34 20.10 -3.16
C ILE A 277 -3.93 20.37 -2.62
N MET A 278 -3.29 19.38 -1.99
CA MET A 278 -1.91 19.50 -1.50
C MET A 278 -0.91 19.68 -2.66
N GLY A 279 -1.13 18.99 -3.79
CA GLY A 279 -0.33 19.14 -5.00
C GLY A 279 -0.35 20.56 -5.56
N VAL A 280 -1.53 21.18 -5.62
CA VAL A 280 -1.69 22.60 -6.01
C VAL A 280 -0.90 23.51 -5.07
N PHE A 281 -1.07 23.36 -3.76
CA PHE A 281 -0.33 24.15 -2.77
C PHE A 281 1.19 24.02 -2.96
N LEU A 282 1.70 22.78 -3.09
CA LEU A 282 3.13 22.52 -3.27
C LEU A 282 3.67 23.02 -4.61
N ALA A 283 2.90 22.95 -5.69
CA ALA A 283 3.31 23.45 -7.00
C ALA A 283 3.46 24.97 -7.01
N PHE A 284 2.49 25.70 -6.44
CA PHE A 284 2.60 27.16 -6.31
C PHE A 284 3.67 27.59 -5.31
N ALA A 285 3.89 26.83 -4.23
CA ALA A 285 4.95 27.12 -3.27
C ALA A 285 6.37 26.88 -3.81
N LYS A 286 6.53 25.98 -4.80
CA LYS A 286 7.84 25.60 -5.36
C LYS A 286 8.15 26.24 -6.71
N ASP A 287 7.20 26.15 -7.65
CA ASP A 287 7.39 26.48 -9.06
C ASP A 287 6.41 27.61 -9.50
N GLY A 288 5.84 28.36 -8.54
CA GLY A 288 4.77 29.33 -8.75
C GLY A 288 5.10 30.44 -9.77
N ASP A 289 6.30 31.02 -9.69
CA ASP A 289 6.75 32.03 -10.64
C ASP A 289 6.81 31.50 -12.08
N GLU A 290 7.22 30.24 -12.25
CA GLU A 290 7.29 29.62 -13.58
C GLU A 290 5.88 29.32 -14.12
N ILE A 291 4.97 28.84 -13.25
CA ILE A 291 3.56 28.61 -13.57
C ILE A 291 2.85 29.90 -13.99
N VAL A 292 3.09 31.02 -13.29
CA VAL A 292 2.45 32.31 -13.57
C VAL A 292 3.00 32.95 -14.84
N ASN A 293 4.32 32.96 -15.03
CA ASN A 293 4.94 33.64 -16.17
C ASN A 293 4.80 32.87 -17.49
N ASN A 294 4.71 31.53 -17.45
CA ASN A 294 4.75 30.69 -18.65
C ASN A 294 3.54 29.78 -18.85
N GLY A 295 2.63 29.70 -17.87
CA GLY A 295 1.42 28.90 -17.90
C GLY A 295 1.58 27.48 -17.34
N PHE A 296 0.54 27.00 -16.68
CA PHE A 296 0.49 25.71 -15.98
C PHE A 296 0.85 24.49 -16.85
N PHE A 297 0.45 24.50 -18.12
CA PHE A 297 0.67 23.41 -19.09
C PHE A 297 1.89 23.64 -19.99
N GLN A 298 2.86 24.48 -19.60
CA GLN A 298 4.07 24.69 -20.39
C GLN A 298 4.81 23.35 -20.66
N GLY A 299 5.30 23.17 -21.88
CA GLY A 299 6.04 21.95 -22.27
C GLY A 299 5.22 20.65 -22.28
N PHE A 300 3.89 20.68 -22.08
CA PHE A 300 3.07 19.48 -22.15
C PHE A 300 2.97 18.98 -23.59
N SER A 301 3.49 17.77 -23.81
CA SER A 301 3.39 17.03 -25.07
C SER A 301 2.46 15.82 -24.91
N VAL A 302 2.18 15.11 -26.02
CA VAL A 302 1.49 13.81 -25.98
C VAL A 302 2.26 12.81 -25.10
N ILE A 303 3.60 12.86 -25.09
CA ILE A 303 4.44 12.01 -24.23
C ILE A 303 4.26 12.40 -22.76
N THR A 304 4.17 13.70 -22.44
CA THR A 304 3.89 14.20 -21.09
C THR A 304 2.53 13.70 -20.57
N TRP A 305 1.49 13.74 -21.41
CA TRP A 305 0.19 13.15 -21.07
C TRP A 305 0.26 11.62 -20.91
N GLY A 306 1.06 10.93 -21.72
CA GLY A 306 1.38 9.52 -21.53
C GLY A 306 2.01 9.23 -20.15
N VAL A 307 2.96 10.06 -19.70
CA VAL A 307 3.55 9.98 -18.35
C VAL A 307 2.50 10.19 -17.26
N VAL A 308 1.63 11.20 -17.40
CA VAL A 308 0.54 11.48 -16.45
C VAL A 308 -0.41 10.27 -16.32
N LEU A 309 -0.89 9.74 -17.45
CA LEU A 309 -1.77 8.57 -17.49
C LEU A 309 -1.10 7.33 -16.89
N MET A 310 0.17 7.10 -17.22
CA MET A 310 0.92 5.93 -16.75
C MET A 310 1.22 6.01 -15.24
N ASN A 311 1.55 7.18 -14.73
CA ASN A 311 1.72 7.41 -13.29
C ASN A 311 0.39 7.29 -12.53
N ALA A 312 -0.71 7.75 -13.13
CA ALA A 312 -2.04 7.61 -12.54
C ALA A 312 -2.41 6.12 -12.41
N LEU A 313 -2.25 5.35 -13.48
CA LEU A 313 -2.42 3.88 -13.47
C LEU A 313 -1.56 3.22 -12.38
N GLY A 314 -0.29 3.63 -12.24
CA GLY A 314 0.59 3.10 -11.18
C GLY A 314 0.10 3.38 -9.77
N GLY A 315 -0.43 4.57 -9.50
CA GLY A 315 -1.05 4.88 -8.21
C GLY A 315 -2.27 3.99 -7.91
N LEU A 316 -3.09 3.71 -8.92
CA LEU A 316 -4.25 2.81 -8.78
C LEU A 316 -3.82 1.35 -8.56
N LEU A 317 -2.87 0.85 -9.37
CA LEU A 317 -2.31 -0.50 -9.20
C LEU A 317 -1.57 -0.66 -7.87
N CYS A 318 -0.98 0.40 -7.32
CA CYS A 318 -0.39 0.40 -5.99
C CYS A 318 -1.45 0.18 -4.90
N ALA A 319 -2.60 0.87 -4.98
CA ALA A 319 -3.71 0.64 -4.05
C ALA A 319 -4.28 -0.78 -4.16
N VAL A 320 -4.43 -1.31 -5.38
CA VAL A 320 -4.85 -2.70 -5.63
C VAL A 320 -3.84 -3.69 -5.04
N MET A 321 -2.54 -3.49 -5.27
CA MET A 321 -1.48 -4.31 -4.70
C MET A 321 -1.46 -4.25 -3.16
N LEU A 322 -1.64 -3.08 -2.55
CA LEU A 322 -1.74 -2.95 -1.10
C LEU A 322 -2.96 -3.68 -0.54
N LYS A 323 -4.11 -3.71 -1.24
CA LYS A 323 -5.28 -4.48 -0.85
C LYS A 323 -5.05 -6.00 -0.95
N TYR A 324 -4.57 -6.51 -2.09
CA TYR A 324 -4.53 -7.96 -2.36
C TYR A 324 -3.20 -8.66 -2.04
N ALA A 325 -2.06 -7.97 -2.07
CA ALA A 325 -0.73 -8.54 -1.80
C ALA A 325 -0.10 -8.00 -0.50
N GLY A 326 -0.33 -6.73 -0.19
CA GLY A 326 0.20 -6.03 0.98
C GLY A 326 1.60 -5.43 0.78
N ALA A 327 1.94 -4.47 1.64
CA ALA A 327 3.10 -3.58 1.49
C ALA A 327 4.44 -4.32 1.39
N ILE A 328 4.63 -5.43 2.13
CA ILE A 328 5.85 -6.24 2.06
C ILE A 328 6.07 -6.79 0.65
N LEU A 329 5.03 -7.33 0.00
CA LEU A 329 5.16 -7.88 -1.35
C LEU A 329 5.31 -6.76 -2.40
N GLY A 330 4.78 -5.57 -2.11
CA GLY A 330 5.07 -4.35 -2.87
C GLY A 330 6.57 -4.00 -2.90
N CYS A 331 7.32 -4.25 -1.83
CA CYS A 331 8.77 -4.08 -1.83
C CYS A 331 9.47 -5.04 -2.82
N PHE A 332 9.06 -6.32 -2.85
CA PHE A 332 9.58 -7.30 -3.81
C PHE A 332 9.21 -6.96 -5.26
N GLY A 333 7.97 -6.52 -5.52
CA GLY A 333 7.56 -6.05 -6.84
C GLY A 333 8.35 -4.82 -7.30
N THR A 334 8.60 -3.87 -6.40
CA THR A 334 9.45 -2.69 -6.67
C THR A 334 10.89 -3.10 -7.00
N ALA A 335 11.47 -4.02 -6.23
CA ALA A 335 12.82 -4.55 -6.46
C ALA A 335 12.96 -5.23 -7.83
N LEU A 336 11.99 -6.07 -8.21
CA LEU A 336 11.94 -6.71 -9.52
C LEU A 336 11.76 -5.68 -10.65
N SER A 337 10.91 -4.67 -10.42
CA SER A 337 10.69 -3.58 -11.38
C SER A 337 11.96 -2.80 -11.68
N ILE A 338 12.79 -2.53 -10.67
CA ILE A 338 14.10 -1.89 -10.84
C ILE A 338 15.02 -2.73 -11.73
N ILE A 339 15.12 -4.04 -11.51
CA ILE A 339 15.96 -4.95 -12.33
C ILE A 339 15.49 -4.96 -13.79
N ILE A 340 14.17 -5.04 -14.02
CA ILE A 340 13.58 -4.95 -15.36
C ILE A 340 13.88 -3.58 -15.98
N THR A 341 13.71 -2.49 -15.22
CA THR A 341 13.95 -1.11 -15.69
C THR A 341 15.41 -0.92 -16.13
N CYS A 342 16.38 -1.34 -15.32
CA CYS A 342 17.81 -1.23 -15.67
C CYS A 342 18.15 -2.08 -16.89
N THR A 343 17.63 -3.30 -16.98
CA THR A 343 17.86 -4.20 -18.12
C THR A 343 17.26 -3.64 -19.41
N ALA A 344 16.02 -3.14 -19.35
CA ALA A 344 15.36 -2.48 -20.47
C ALA A 344 16.06 -1.15 -20.85
N SER A 345 16.58 -0.41 -19.87
CA SER A 345 17.32 0.83 -20.12
C SER A 345 18.63 0.57 -20.87
N TYR A 346 19.38 -0.47 -20.49
CA TYR A 346 20.54 -0.93 -21.26
C TYR A 346 20.16 -1.20 -22.72
N ILE A 347 19.14 -2.03 -22.95
CA ILE A 347 18.72 -2.44 -24.29
C ILE A 347 18.25 -1.24 -25.13
N LEU A 348 17.38 -0.38 -24.57
CA LEU A 348 16.68 0.69 -25.31
C LEU A 348 17.46 2.00 -25.41
N PHE A 349 18.24 2.36 -24.38
CA PHE A 349 18.93 3.66 -24.29
C PHE A 349 20.46 3.54 -24.29
N GLN A 350 21.03 2.33 -24.14
CA GLN A 350 22.47 2.07 -24.13
C GLN A 350 23.27 2.91 -23.11
N ASP A 351 22.61 3.38 -22.05
CA ASP A 351 23.16 4.34 -21.09
C ASP A 351 23.75 3.70 -19.82
N PHE A 352 23.46 2.42 -19.59
CA PHE A 352 23.89 1.65 -18.43
C PHE A 352 24.36 0.27 -18.89
N ALA A 353 25.65 -0.04 -18.74
CA ALA A 353 26.17 -1.39 -18.99
C ALA A 353 26.03 -2.24 -17.70
N PRO A 354 25.34 -3.40 -17.73
CA PRO A 354 25.26 -4.30 -16.58
C PRO A 354 26.64 -4.82 -16.16
N ASP A 355 27.08 -4.44 -14.96
CA ASP A 355 28.35 -4.86 -14.37
C ASP A 355 28.19 -6.06 -13.42
N ALA A 356 29.32 -6.62 -12.95
CA ALA A 356 29.31 -7.73 -12.01
C ALA A 356 28.56 -7.41 -10.70
N GLN A 357 28.59 -6.14 -10.26
CA GLN A 357 27.87 -5.68 -9.07
C GLN A 357 26.35 -5.66 -9.27
N PHE A 358 25.88 -5.28 -10.47
CA PHE A 358 24.48 -5.34 -10.87
C PHE A 358 24.00 -6.79 -10.92
N LEU A 359 24.76 -7.67 -11.56
CA LEU A 359 24.43 -9.10 -11.63
C LEU A 359 24.35 -9.73 -10.23
N MET A 360 25.33 -9.45 -9.36
CA MET A 360 25.30 -9.89 -7.96
C MET A 360 24.07 -9.38 -7.22
N GLY A 361 23.75 -8.08 -7.34
CA GLY A 361 22.58 -7.48 -6.70
C GLY A 361 21.25 -8.06 -7.21
N ALA A 362 21.14 -8.28 -8.51
CA ALA A 362 19.97 -8.88 -9.14
C ALA A 362 19.76 -10.34 -8.70
N CYS A 363 20.83 -11.14 -8.69
CA CYS A 363 20.81 -12.50 -8.16
C CYS A 363 20.38 -12.53 -6.68
N LEU A 364 20.91 -11.62 -5.84
CA LEU A 364 20.50 -11.52 -4.43
C LEU A 364 19.01 -11.18 -4.27
N ALA A 365 18.49 -10.23 -5.06
CA ALA A 365 17.08 -9.85 -5.01
C ALA A 365 16.13 -10.95 -5.54
N ILE A 366 16.53 -11.71 -6.56
CA ILE A 366 15.78 -12.86 -7.07
C ILE A 366 15.78 -13.99 -6.02
N CYS A 367 16.94 -14.35 -5.48
CA CYS A 367 17.04 -15.35 -4.42
C CYS A 367 16.27 -14.95 -3.16
N ALA A 368 16.28 -13.67 -2.77
CA ALA A 368 15.44 -13.15 -1.70
C ALA A 368 13.94 -13.34 -1.97
N SER A 369 13.49 -13.09 -3.19
CA SER A 369 12.10 -13.26 -3.61
C SER A 369 11.67 -14.73 -3.53
N LEU A 370 12.51 -15.66 -4.00
CA LEU A 370 12.28 -17.10 -3.91
C LEU A 370 12.28 -17.57 -2.45
N LEU A 371 13.23 -17.13 -1.63
CA LEU A 371 13.36 -17.50 -0.22
C LEU A 371 12.16 -16.99 0.62
N TYR A 372 11.62 -15.81 0.32
CA TYR A 372 10.44 -15.28 0.99
C TYR A 372 9.15 -16.05 0.61
N GLY A 373 9.04 -16.45 -0.67
CA GLY A 373 7.87 -17.14 -1.21
C GLY A 373 7.81 -18.64 -0.89
N LEU A 374 8.91 -19.36 -1.12
CA LEU A 374 9.01 -20.82 -0.98
C LEU A 374 9.50 -21.26 0.41
N GLY A 375 10.18 -20.38 1.15
CA GLY A 375 10.86 -20.72 2.40
C GLY A 375 12.21 -21.40 2.17
N LEU A 376 12.80 -21.94 3.25
CA LEU A 376 14.03 -22.73 3.18
C LEU A 376 13.73 -24.14 2.63
N PRO A 377 14.58 -24.68 1.72
CA PRO A 377 14.50 -26.09 1.35
C PRO A 377 14.63 -27.00 2.58
N THR A 378 13.87 -28.08 2.61
CA THR A 378 13.83 -29.04 3.74
C THR A 378 15.21 -29.62 4.07
N GLN A 379 16.05 -29.85 3.05
CA GLN A 379 17.44 -30.30 3.19
C GLN A 379 18.30 -29.31 4.01
N VAL A 380 18.09 -28.00 3.81
CA VAL A 380 18.83 -26.96 4.55
C VAL A 380 18.32 -26.86 5.98
N LEU A 381 17.01 -26.96 6.20
CA LEU A 381 16.41 -27.06 7.54
C LEU A 381 16.97 -28.25 8.33
N GLN A 382 17.12 -29.41 7.69
CA GLN A 382 17.74 -30.61 8.28
C GLN A 382 19.22 -30.39 8.61
N ALA A 383 20.00 -29.78 7.70
CA ALA A 383 21.42 -29.48 7.92
C ALA A 383 21.67 -28.51 9.10
N PHE A 384 20.74 -27.58 9.36
CA PHE A 384 20.78 -26.67 10.51
C PHE A 384 20.06 -27.21 11.77
N GLY A 385 19.70 -28.50 11.82
CA GLY A 385 19.06 -29.13 12.98
C GLY A 385 17.65 -28.64 13.30
N GLY A 386 16.99 -27.99 12.35
CA GLY A 386 15.64 -27.44 12.52
C GLY A 386 14.56 -28.53 12.47
N LYS A 387 13.61 -28.48 13.42
CA LYS A 387 12.40 -29.30 13.33
C LYS A 387 11.59 -28.91 12.08
N LEU A 388 11.27 -29.91 11.26
CA LEU A 388 10.39 -29.75 10.10
C LEU A 388 9.01 -29.23 10.55
N PRO A 389 8.40 -28.26 9.83
CA PRO A 389 7.00 -27.92 10.05
C PRO A 389 6.11 -29.12 9.69
N PRO A 390 5.02 -29.38 10.45
CA PRO A 390 4.30 -30.67 10.39
C PRO A 390 3.56 -30.96 9.07
N ASN A 391 3.43 -29.98 8.17
CA ASN A 391 2.63 -30.09 6.94
C ASN A 391 3.50 -30.14 5.66
N VAL A 392 4.73 -30.66 5.73
CA VAL A 392 5.56 -30.93 4.53
C VAL A 392 5.75 -32.45 4.38
N VAL A 393 4.62 -33.13 4.15
CA VAL A 393 4.55 -34.52 3.68
C VAL A 393 3.44 -34.56 2.63
N GLY A 394 3.76 -34.99 1.41
CA GLY A 394 2.85 -34.97 0.27
C GLY A 394 3.30 -33.97 -0.80
N ILE A 395 3.86 -34.50 -1.88
CA ILE A 395 3.98 -33.86 -3.20
C ILE A 395 2.63 -34.04 -3.90
#